data_AF-A0A158HPS5-F1
#
_entry.id   AF-A0A158HPS5-F1
#
_cell.length_a   1.000
_cell.length_b   1.000
_cell.length_c   1.000
_cell.angle_alpha   90.00
_cell.angle_beta   90.00
_cell.angle_gamma   90.00
#
_symmetry.space_group_name_H-M   'P 1'
#
loop_
_entity.id
_entity.type
_entity.pdbx_description
1 polymer ?
#
loop_
_entity_poly.entity_id
_entity_poly.type
_entity_poly.pdbx_seq_one_letter_code
_entity_poly.pdbx_strand_id
1 'polypeptide(L)'
;MHAHDQAELLLRTLNAPRRNHFFYGKRMDVQQFQMEQDYGRNKQWLLNRLTLGKGVLCGLKVSIDGDRLCVDPGVAIDGLGREIIVPVRACIDPKAEHGGCCGDAPPAGSDPAHGDARLQVFTLWLCYRECQADQQPVLVTDCETQSHCAPDTVVETFCLKVTPGIPPLQGDPDWCLAWARGAEKPQEPREPDSDRPVPDRPDGAAPPDSVPVSRGPAADDVVAVGALLATLGVTQEEIDAAGRSRRHALCSLFDKTCDPAEGSACVPLAIGLVRDERIAGIESCLVRPRVYSNAVLLDLILCLAERVDACCNGHEPPPPPPQRELLRVQSVTFLSTDPNGVQTEVGKVDSPMEDVRIKISLRPNAIRIRFTEDFARDVHIPSTHGLNDPNFKRHNVMVLPDEPLNHMEYVPGTLVLEDSRTIRFDLFRDSPYVRGSGGGFGWQKGRYQLAIFGTDDAGASRHAIADTGDVALDGDTPPAGSGAISGDGTPGGDFRIAFIIR
;
A
#
# COMPACT_ATOMS: atom_id res chain seq x y z
N MET A 1 -41.68 -8.64 32.93
CA MET A 1 -40.52 -8.16 32.16
C MET A 1 -39.54 -9.31 32.12
N HIS A 2 -39.31 -9.92 30.95
CA HIS A 2 -38.60 -11.19 30.83
C HIS A 2 -37.09 -10.97 31.05
N ALA A 3 -36.38 -11.96 31.60
CA ALA A 3 -34.93 -11.90 31.80
C ALA A 3 -34.17 -11.62 30.48
N HIS A 4 -34.73 -12.05 29.34
CA HIS A 4 -34.23 -11.75 28.00
C HIS A 4 -34.26 -10.25 27.67
N ASP A 5 -35.25 -9.49 28.14
CA ASP A 5 -35.38 -8.05 27.86
C ASP A 5 -34.21 -7.26 28.51
N GLN A 6 -33.76 -7.68 29.70
CA GLN A 6 -32.62 -7.06 30.37
C GLN A 6 -31.28 -7.43 29.74
N ALA A 7 -31.11 -8.68 29.32
CA ALA A 7 -29.88 -9.13 28.66
C ALA A 7 -29.65 -8.41 27.32
N GLU A 8 -30.70 -8.21 26.51
CA GLU A 8 -30.57 -7.46 25.26
C GLU A 8 -30.27 -5.97 25.50
N LEU A 9 -30.86 -5.36 26.53
CA LEU A 9 -30.55 -3.97 26.93
C LEU A 9 -29.09 -3.81 27.35
N LEU A 10 -28.56 -4.77 28.12
CA LEU A 10 -27.15 -4.79 28.52
C LEU A 10 -26.21 -4.96 27.33
N LEU A 11 -26.59 -5.76 26.32
CA LEU A 11 -25.78 -5.93 25.11
C LEU A 11 -25.86 -4.74 24.16
N ARG A 12 -26.89 -3.90 24.23
CA ARG A 12 -26.97 -2.65 23.44
C ARG A 12 -25.97 -1.61 23.95
N THR A 13 -25.74 -1.58 25.26
CA THR A 13 -24.82 -0.64 25.93
C THR A 13 -23.39 -1.18 26.02
N LEU A 14 -22.39 -0.29 26.02
CA LEU A 14 -20.99 -0.69 26.25
C LEU A 14 -20.75 -0.88 27.75
N ASN A 15 -20.55 -2.13 28.16
CA ASN A 15 -20.25 -2.49 29.54
C ASN A 15 -18.83 -3.04 29.66
N ALA A 16 -18.05 -2.55 30.62
CA ALA A 16 -16.71 -3.06 30.89
C ALA A 16 -16.78 -4.52 31.40
N PRO A 17 -15.99 -5.45 30.83
CA PRO A 17 -16.08 -6.85 31.19
C PRO A 17 -15.52 -7.06 32.62
N ARG A 18 -16.26 -7.84 33.42
CA ARG A 18 -15.89 -8.18 34.81
C ARG A 18 -15.57 -9.67 34.88
N ARG A 19 -14.46 -10.03 35.52
CA ARG A 19 -14.02 -11.42 35.71
C ARG A 19 -13.76 -11.73 37.17
N ASN A 20 -13.83 -13.00 37.51
CA ASN A 20 -13.55 -13.50 38.84
C ASN A 20 -12.04 -13.39 39.15
N HIS A 21 -11.71 -12.77 40.28
CA HIS A 21 -10.34 -12.77 40.79
C HIS A 21 -10.12 -13.99 41.69
N PHE A 22 -9.33 -14.95 41.22
CA PHE A 22 -9.01 -16.18 41.97
C PHE A 22 -7.94 -15.91 43.04
N PHE A 23 -8.18 -16.42 44.25
CA PHE A 23 -7.20 -16.39 45.34
C PHE A 23 -7.34 -17.67 46.19
N TYR A 24 -6.28 -18.01 46.92
CA TYR A 24 -6.24 -19.23 47.72
C TYR A 24 -7.31 -19.23 48.82
N GLY A 25 -8.05 -20.34 48.95
CA GLY A 25 -9.13 -20.46 49.91
C GLY A 25 -10.43 -19.72 49.53
N LYS A 26 -10.50 -19.13 48.33
CA LYS A 26 -11.74 -18.50 47.84
C LYS A 26 -12.84 -19.55 47.69
N ARG A 27 -13.99 -19.31 48.33
CA ARG A 27 -15.22 -20.08 48.08
C ARG A 27 -15.83 -19.67 46.74
N MET A 28 -16.18 -20.66 45.94
CA MET A 28 -16.79 -20.49 44.63
C MET A 28 -18.20 -21.07 44.67
N ASP A 29 -19.16 -20.30 44.20
CA ASP A 29 -20.56 -20.70 44.07
C ASP A 29 -21.09 -20.29 42.68
N VAL A 30 -22.35 -20.63 42.37
CA VAL A 30 -23.02 -20.39 41.09
C VAL A 30 -22.79 -18.97 40.56
N GLN A 31 -22.84 -17.96 41.42
CA GLN A 31 -22.61 -16.56 41.03
C GLN A 31 -21.20 -16.33 40.42
N GLN A 32 -20.15 -16.93 40.98
CA GLN A 32 -18.79 -16.74 40.45
C GLN A 32 -18.58 -17.51 39.15
N PHE A 33 -19.21 -18.68 38.99
CA PHE A 33 -19.17 -19.42 37.74
C PHE A 33 -20.00 -18.74 36.64
N GLN A 34 -21.15 -18.16 37.00
CA GLN A 34 -21.94 -17.34 36.07
C GLN A 34 -21.15 -16.12 35.61
N MET A 35 -20.39 -15.47 36.51
CA MET A 35 -19.52 -14.35 36.14
C MET A 35 -18.46 -14.73 35.11
N GLU A 36 -17.87 -15.93 35.22
CA GLU A 36 -16.88 -16.41 34.24
C GLU A 36 -17.53 -16.72 32.88
N GLN A 37 -18.74 -17.29 32.87
CA GLN A 37 -19.51 -17.51 31.64
C GLN A 37 -19.88 -16.17 30.97
N ASP A 38 -20.43 -15.24 31.74
CA ASP A 38 -20.80 -13.91 31.25
C ASP A 38 -19.58 -13.14 30.74
N TYR A 39 -18.43 -13.25 31.41
CA TYR A 39 -17.18 -12.63 30.96
C TYR A 39 -16.78 -13.10 29.56
N GLY A 40 -16.73 -14.42 29.35
CA GLY A 40 -16.35 -15.01 28.06
C GLY A 40 -17.34 -14.66 26.96
N ARG A 41 -18.63 -14.91 27.22
CA ARG A 41 -19.73 -14.71 26.28
C ARG A 41 -19.86 -13.24 25.87
N ASN A 42 -19.92 -12.32 26.84
CA ASN A 42 -20.08 -10.89 26.54
C ASN A 42 -18.85 -10.32 25.84
N LYS A 43 -17.64 -10.80 26.15
CA LYS A 43 -16.42 -10.37 25.46
C LYS A 43 -16.39 -10.84 24.00
N GLN A 44 -16.78 -12.08 23.75
CA GLN A 44 -16.89 -12.64 22.40
C GLN A 44 -17.93 -11.87 21.59
N TRP A 45 -19.13 -11.68 22.14
CA TRP A 45 -20.21 -10.94 21.48
C TRP A 45 -19.84 -9.48 21.21
N LEU A 46 -19.16 -8.81 22.14
CA LEU A 46 -18.66 -7.45 21.94
C LEU A 46 -17.66 -7.38 20.77
N LEU A 47 -16.72 -8.33 20.70
CA LEU A 47 -15.76 -8.39 19.59
C LEU A 47 -16.47 -8.63 18.27
N ASN A 48 -17.37 -9.61 18.20
CA ASN A 48 -18.16 -9.89 17.00
C ASN A 48 -18.96 -8.66 16.56
N ARG A 49 -19.66 -8.00 17.49
CA ARG A 49 -20.45 -6.80 17.20
C ARG A 49 -19.61 -5.66 16.62
N LEU A 50 -18.45 -5.38 17.21
CA LEU A 50 -17.63 -4.21 16.85
C LEU A 50 -16.67 -4.46 15.67
N THR A 51 -16.31 -5.72 15.39
CA THR A 51 -15.32 -6.04 14.36
C THR A 51 -15.93 -6.69 13.11
N LEU A 52 -16.95 -7.54 13.28
CA LEU A 52 -17.59 -8.27 12.19
C LEU A 52 -18.91 -7.63 11.78
N GLY A 53 -19.66 -7.13 12.76
CA GLY A 53 -21.00 -6.62 12.57
C GLY A 53 -22.04 -7.73 12.42
N LYS A 54 -23.23 -7.33 11.97
CA LYS A 54 -24.41 -8.21 11.83
C LYS A 54 -24.44 -8.84 10.44
N GLY A 55 -24.64 -10.15 10.36
CA GLY A 55 -24.93 -10.82 9.09
C GLY A 55 -24.58 -12.30 9.04
N VAL A 56 -24.71 -12.87 7.85
CA VAL A 56 -24.39 -14.29 7.61
C VAL A 56 -22.91 -14.48 7.35
N LEU A 57 -22.31 -15.43 8.06
CA LEU A 57 -20.93 -15.89 7.83
C LEU A 57 -20.88 -16.96 6.73
N CYS A 58 -21.70 -18.01 6.84
CA CYS A 58 -21.75 -19.11 5.88
C CYS A 58 -23.12 -19.84 5.89
N GLY A 59 -23.41 -20.58 4.82
CA GLY A 59 -24.60 -21.45 4.75
C GLY A 59 -25.93 -20.68 4.68
N LEU A 60 -26.94 -21.10 5.45
CA LEU A 60 -28.23 -20.42 5.66
C LEU A 60 -29.00 -20.11 4.35
N LYS A 61 -28.87 -20.97 3.34
CA LYS A 61 -29.59 -20.82 2.07
C LYS A 61 -31.09 -20.98 2.33
N VAL A 62 -31.89 -20.02 1.86
CA VAL A 62 -33.35 -20.11 1.88
C VAL A 62 -33.82 -20.77 0.59
N SER A 63 -34.72 -21.73 0.72
CA SER A 63 -35.36 -22.42 -0.40
C SER A 63 -36.84 -22.63 -0.10
N ILE A 64 -37.64 -22.76 -1.17
CA ILE A 64 -39.05 -23.11 -1.07
C ILE A 64 -39.17 -24.63 -1.15
N ASP A 65 -39.91 -25.22 -0.23
CA ASP A 65 -40.29 -26.63 -0.25
C ASP A 65 -41.79 -26.75 0.01
N GLY A 66 -42.56 -26.92 -1.07
CA GLY A 66 -44.01 -26.81 -1.04
C GLY A 66 -44.47 -25.41 -0.60
N ASP A 67 -45.23 -25.35 0.49
CA ASP A 67 -45.71 -24.09 1.08
C ASP A 67 -44.84 -23.62 2.26
N ARG A 68 -43.66 -24.22 2.45
CA ARG A 68 -42.72 -23.88 3.53
C ARG A 68 -41.45 -23.23 3.00
N LEU A 69 -40.87 -22.38 3.84
CA LEU A 69 -39.53 -21.84 3.66
C LEU A 69 -38.56 -22.68 4.46
N CYS A 70 -37.54 -23.23 3.81
CA CYS A 70 -36.50 -24.02 4.45
C CYS A 70 -35.16 -23.29 4.41
N VAL A 71 -34.52 -23.23 5.57
CA VAL A 71 -33.18 -22.68 5.79
C VAL A 71 -32.20 -23.83 5.94
N ASP A 72 -31.21 -23.91 5.06
CA ASP A 72 -30.12 -24.89 5.14
C ASP A 72 -29.15 -24.56 6.30
N PRO A 73 -28.36 -25.55 6.77
CA PRO A 73 -27.38 -25.32 7.84
C PRO A 73 -26.43 -24.15 7.56
N GLY A 74 -26.00 -23.47 8.62
CA GLY A 74 -25.05 -22.37 8.53
C GLY A 74 -24.97 -21.52 9.80
N VAL A 75 -24.24 -20.41 9.71
CA VAL A 75 -23.91 -19.56 10.85
C VAL A 75 -24.11 -18.08 10.52
N ALA A 76 -24.66 -17.33 11.47
CA ALA A 76 -24.81 -15.87 11.41
C ALA A 76 -24.37 -15.21 12.72
N ILE A 77 -24.13 -13.91 12.65
CA ILE A 77 -23.95 -13.01 13.80
C ILE A 77 -25.10 -12.01 13.81
N ASP A 78 -25.75 -11.87 14.95
CA ASP A 78 -26.88 -10.97 15.13
C ASP A 78 -26.44 -9.52 15.45
N GLY A 79 -27.38 -8.58 15.53
CA GLY A 79 -27.10 -7.16 15.80
C GLY A 79 -26.51 -6.87 17.19
N LEU A 80 -26.50 -7.85 18.09
CA LEU A 80 -25.89 -7.76 19.42
C LEU A 80 -24.54 -8.52 19.47
N GLY A 81 -24.10 -9.10 18.37
CA GLY A 81 -22.85 -9.86 18.25
C GLY A 81 -22.96 -11.34 18.63
N ARG A 82 -24.18 -11.84 18.84
CA ARG A 82 -24.42 -13.24 19.23
C ARG A 82 -24.28 -14.15 18.01
N GLU A 83 -23.58 -15.26 18.20
CA GLU A 83 -23.42 -16.30 17.17
C GLU A 83 -24.69 -17.15 17.11
N ILE A 84 -25.26 -17.33 15.91
CA ILE A 84 -26.45 -18.15 15.69
C ILE A 84 -26.08 -19.30 14.77
N ILE A 85 -26.16 -20.53 15.29
CA ILE A 85 -25.86 -21.75 14.54
C ILE A 85 -27.17 -22.45 14.18
N VAL A 86 -27.36 -22.72 12.89
CA VAL A 86 -28.42 -23.59 12.38
C VAL A 86 -27.73 -24.91 11.99
N PRO A 87 -27.80 -25.96 12.83
CA PRO A 87 -27.04 -27.19 12.60
C PRO A 87 -27.71 -28.11 11.57
N VAL A 88 -29.02 -28.00 11.38
CA VAL A 88 -29.83 -28.85 10.50
C VAL A 88 -30.82 -28.01 9.70
N ARG A 89 -31.25 -28.51 8.54
CA ARG A 89 -32.25 -27.84 7.70
C ARG A 89 -33.56 -27.65 8.49
N ALA A 90 -34.01 -26.41 8.59
CA ALA A 90 -35.20 -26.04 9.37
C ALA A 90 -36.23 -25.35 8.47
N CYS A 91 -37.49 -25.78 8.55
CA CYS A 91 -38.55 -25.26 7.69
C CYS A 91 -39.67 -24.60 8.52
N ILE A 92 -40.19 -23.49 8.00
CA ILE A 92 -41.26 -22.70 8.61
C ILE A 92 -42.36 -22.42 7.57
N ASP A 93 -43.63 -22.48 7.96
CA ASP A 93 -44.73 -22.06 7.10
C ASP A 93 -44.99 -20.58 7.35
N PRO A 94 -44.70 -19.65 6.41
CA PRO A 94 -44.83 -18.22 6.66
C PRO A 94 -46.25 -17.75 7.00
N LYS A 95 -47.28 -18.59 6.79
CA LYS A 95 -48.68 -18.28 7.05
C LYS A 95 -49.15 -18.74 8.44
N ALA A 96 -48.43 -19.66 9.07
CA ALA A 96 -48.83 -20.17 10.38
C ALA A 96 -48.61 -19.12 11.48
N GLU A 97 -49.44 -19.13 12.52
CA GLU A 97 -49.14 -18.40 13.75
C GLU A 97 -48.02 -19.11 14.48
N HIS A 98 -46.86 -18.45 14.61
CA HIS A 98 -45.71 -19.01 15.31
C HIS A 98 -45.71 -18.56 16.76
N GLY A 99 -46.10 -19.48 17.64
CA GLY A 99 -45.98 -19.34 19.08
C GLY A 99 -44.54 -19.45 19.54
N GLY A 100 -43.79 -18.36 19.35
CA GLY A 100 -42.41 -18.24 19.79
C GLY A 100 -41.55 -19.42 19.37
N CYS A 101 -40.43 -19.61 20.06
CA CYS A 101 -39.64 -20.84 19.95
C CYS A 101 -39.71 -21.55 21.32
N CYS A 102 -39.37 -22.84 21.40
CA CYS A 102 -39.39 -23.61 22.65
C CYS A 102 -40.75 -23.71 23.41
N GLY A 103 -41.88 -23.65 22.70
CA GLY A 103 -43.21 -23.94 23.27
C GLY A 103 -43.94 -22.76 23.92
N ASP A 104 -43.40 -21.55 23.79
CA ASP A 104 -44.06 -20.32 24.26
C ASP A 104 -45.21 -19.94 23.31
N ALA A 105 -46.39 -20.54 23.50
CA ALA A 105 -47.60 -20.13 22.78
C ALA A 105 -47.85 -18.61 23.00
N PRO A 106 -48.30 -17.86 21.98
CA PRO A 106 -48.67 -16.46 22.19
C PRO A 106 -49.83 -16.43 23.19
N PRO A 107 -49.97 -15.38 24.02
CA PRO A 107 -51.24 -15.13 24.67
C PRO A 107 -52.31 -15.02 23.58
N ALA A 108 -53.29 -15.91 23.62
CA ALA A 108 -54.40 -15.94 22.66
C ALA A 108 -55.06 -14.55 22.62
N GLY A 109 -54.94 -13.84 21.49
CA GLY A 109 -55.67 -12.59 21.28
C GLY A 109 -55.00 -11.44 20.52
N SER A 110 -54.03 -11.68 19.63
CA SER A 110 -53.67 -10.64 18.64
C SER A 110 -54.40 -10.90 17.34
N ASP A 111 -55.46 -10.13 17.07
CA ASP A 111 -56.23 -10.18 15.82
C ASP A 111 -55.32 -10.04 14.59
N PRO A 112 -55.45 -10.91 13.56
CA PRO A 112 -54.70 -10.76 12.32
C PRO A 112 -55.20 -9.52 11.58
N ALA A 113 -54.32 -8.53 11.41
CA ALA A 113 -54.57 -7.36 10.58
C ALA A 113 -55.05 -7.82 9.19
N HIS A 114 -56.32 -7.56 8.89
CA HIS A 114 -56.96 -7.81 7.61
C HIS A 114 -56.34 -6.89 6.54
N GLY A 115 -55.28 -7.37 5.89
CA GLY A 115 -54.71 -6.80 4.67
C GLY A 115 -55.04 -7.69 3.46
N ASP A 116 -55.45 -7.05 2.36
CA ASP A 116 -55.92 -7.64 1.10
C ASP A 116 -55.18 -8.94 0.70
N ALA A 117 -55.92 -10.07 0.67
CA ALA A 117 -55.41 -11.45 0.66
C ALA A 117 -54.77 -11.91 -0.67
N ARG A 118 -54.51 -10.99 -1.61
CA ARG A 118 -53.99 -11.35 -2.95
C ARG A 118 -52.49 -11.19 -3.10
N LEU A 119 -51.85 -10.33 -2.31
CA LEU A 119 -50.42 -10.08 -2.41
C LEU A 119 -49.85 -9.60 -1.07
N GLN A 120 -49.06 -10.43 -0.39
CA GLN A 120 -48.43 -10.07 0.87
C GLN A 120 -46.91 -10.26 0.79
N VAL A 121 -46.17 -9.24 1.21
CA VAL A 121 -44.71 -9.28 1.32
C VAL A 121 -44.33 -9.51 2.78
N PHE A 122 -43.44 -10.45 3.01
CA PHE A 122 -42.92 -10.78 4.34
C PHE A 122 -41.40 -10.83 4.35
N THR A 123 -40.83 -10.73 5.55
CA THR A 123 -39.41 -10.94 5.84
C THR A 123 -39.24 -12.17 6.71
N LEU A 124 -38.30 -13.04 6.33
CA LEU A 124 -37.82 -14.15 7.15
C LEU A 124 -36.57 -13.72 7.93
N TRP A 125 -36.63 -13.85 9.25
CA TRP A 125 -35.57 -13.49 10.19
C TRP A 125 -35.01 -14.73 10.87
N LEU A 126 -33.71 -14.69 11.15
CA LEU A 126 -33.00 -15.60 12.03
C LEU A 126 -32.64 -14.87 13.32
N CYS A 127 -33.14 -15.36 14.45
CA CYS A 127 -32.94 -14.76 15.77
C CYS A 127 -32.17 -15.72 16.69
N TYR A 128 -31.28 -15.18 17.52
CA TYR A 128 -30.64 -15.93 18.60
C TYR A 128 -31.68 -16.27 19.68
N ARG A 129 -31.53 -17.44 20.30
CA ARG A 129 -32.34 -17.85 21.45
C ARG A 129 -31.53 -18.78 22.35
N GLU A 130 -31.81 -18.74 23.65
CA GLU A 130 -31.36 -19.75 24.60
C GLU A 130 -32.57 -20.59 25.02
N CYS A 131 -32.40 -21.91 25.11
CA CYS A 131 -33.40 -22.79 25.68
C CYS A 131 -32.81 -23.61 26.83
N GLN A 132 -33.59 -23.75 27.88
CA GLN A 132 -33.25 -24.52 29.06
C GLN A 132 -33.60 -26.00 28.82
N ALA A 133 -32.62 -26.88 29.00
CA ALA A 133 -32.73 -28.31 28.75
C ALA A 133 -32.26 -29.12 29.97
N ASP A 134 -32.41 -30.44 29.89
CA ASP A 134 -31.91 -31.39 30.89
C ASP A 134 -32.40 -31.08 32.32
N GLN A 135 -33.71 -31.19 32.53
CA GLN A 135 -34.32 -30.96 33.84
C GLN A 135 -33.78 -31.96 34.89
N GLN A 136 -33.21 -31.44 35.96
CA GLN A 136 -32.66 -32.20 37.08
C GLN A 136 -33.39 -31.83 38.38
N PRO A 137 -33.53 -32.78 39.32
CA PRO A 137 -34.14 -32.51 40.62
C PRO A 137 -33.25 -31.55 41.43
N VAL A 138 -33.86 -30.52 42.01
CA VAL A 138 -33.21 -29.57 42.91
C VAL A 138 -33.27 -30.12 44.34
N LEU A 139 -32.17 -29.99 45.09
CA LEU A 139 -32.17 -30.21 46.53
C LEU A 139 -32.94 -29.09 47.22
N VAL A 140 -34.19 -29.37 47.57
CA VAL A 140 -35.04 -28.49 48.39
C VAL A 140 -34.80 -28.81 49.86
N THR A 141 -34.59 -27.80 50.70
CA THR A 141 -34.32 -27.96 52.14
C THR A 141 -35.60 -28.12 52.98
N ASP A 142 -36.74 -28.04 52.33
CA ASP A 142 -38.06 -27.89 52.94
C ASP A 142 -38.72 -29.27 52.99
N CYS A 143 -39.36 -29.63 54.10
CA CYS A 143 -40.04 -30.92 54.26
C CYS A 143 -41.33 -31.06 53.42
N GLU A 144 -41.63 -30.12 52.52
CA GLU A 144 -42.75 -30.22 51.60
C GLU A 144 -42.34 -30.98 50.33
N THR A 145 -43.14 -31.97 49.95
CA THR A 145 -42.92 -32.94 48.86
C THR A 145 -43.09 -32.36 47.45
N GLN A 146 -42.68 -31.12 47.22
CA GLN A 146 -42.68 -30.53 45.88
C GLN A 146 -41.37 -30.89 45.17
N SER A 147 -41.45 -31.77 44.17
CA SER A 147 -40.32 -32.09 43.30
C SER A 147 -40.05 -30.90 42.37
N HIS A 148 -39.24 -29.96 42.83
CA HIS A 148 -38.75 -28.86 41.99
C HIS A 148 -37.64 -29.39 41.08
N CYS A 149 -37.85 -29.27 39.78
CA CYS A 149 -36.80 -29.50 38.78
C CYS A 149 -36.24 -28.14 38.33
N ALA A 150 -34.95 -28.10 38.05
CA ALA A 150 -34.29 -26.99 37.39
C ALA A 150 -33.51 -27.52 36.18
N PRO A 151 -33.38 -26.73 35.11
CA PRO A 151 -32.58 -27.10 33.96
C PRO A 151 -31.10 -27.11 34.32
N ASP A 152 -30.40 -28.15 33.89
CA ASP A 152 -28.95 -28.30 34.05
C ASP A 152 -28.18 -27.63 32.90
N THR A 153 -28.78 -27.60 31.71
CA THR A 153 -28.12 -27.13 30.49
C THR A 153 -28.84 -25.93 29.88
N VAL A 154 -28.07 -24.91 29.49
CA VAL A 154 -28.53 -23.85 28.58
C VAL A 154 -28.01 -24.15 27.18
N VAL A 155 -28.94 -24.32 26.23
CA VAL A 155 -28.63 -24.56 24.81
C VAL A 155 -28.79 -23.26 24.05
N GLU A 156 -27.69 -22.70 23.58
CA GLU A 156 -27.70 -21.61 22.60
C GLU A 156 -28.19 -22.14 21.24
N THR A 157 -29.27 -21.56 20.73
CA THR A 157 -30.00 -22.05 19.56
C THR A 157 -30.57 -20.88 18.73
N PHE A 158 -31.46 -21.19 17.79
CA PHE A 158 -32.02 -20.23 16.86
C PHE A 158 -33.55 -20.26 16.82
N CYS A 159 -34.12 -19.19 16.29
CA CYS A 159 -35.55 -19.06 16.03
C CYS A 159 -35.78 -18.44 14.65
N LEU A 160 -36.66 -19.04 13.85
CA LEU A 160 -37.13 -18.46 12.59
C LEU A 160 -38.37 -17.61 12.87
N LYS A 161 -38.34 -16.35 12.46
CA LYS A 161 -39.44 -15.40 12.67
C LYS A 161 -39.86 -14.81 11.33
N VAL A 162 -41.16 -14.74 11.09
CA VAL A 162 -41.73 -14.08 9.89
C VAL A 162 -42.46 -12.82 10.31
N THR A 163 -42.20 -11.71 9.63
CA THR A 163 -42.92 -10.44 9.85
C THR A 163 -43.37 -9.85 8.52
N PRO A 164 -44.50 -9.11 8.47
CA PRO A 164 -44.88 -8.39 7.27
C PRO A 164 -43.86 -7.29 6.93
N GLY A 165 -43.75 -6.94 5.65
CA GLY A 165 -42.86 -5.89 5.15
C GLY A 165 -41.47 -6.36 4.73
N ILE A 166 -40.58 -5.40 4.48
CA ILE A 166 -39.24 -5.57 3.92
C ILE A 166 -38.22 -4.93 4.90
N PRO A 167 -37.07 -5.57 5.17
CA PRO A 167 -36.02 -4.96 5.99
C PRO A 167 -35.20 -3.94 5.16
N PRO A 168 -34.27 -3.18 5.75
CA PRO A 168 -33.38 -2.31 4.98
C PRO A 168 -32.68 -3.08 3.83
N LEU A 169 -32.68 -2.49 2.64
CA LEU A 169 -32.03 -3.07 1.47
C LEU A 169 -30.51 -2.98 1.61
N GLN A 170 -29.82 -4.01 1.12
CA GLN A 170 -28.38 -4.03 0.92
C GLN A 170 -28.07 -3.30 -0.38
N GLY A 171 -27.25 -2.26 -0.31
CA GLY A 171 -26.82 -1.47 -1.47
C GLY A 171 -25.55 -0.70 -1.14
N ASP A 172 -24.98 -0.01 -2.13
CA ASP A 172 -23.85 0.87 -1.89
C ASP A 172 -24.26 1.93 -0.87
N PRO A 173 -23.50 2.12 0.22
CA PRO A 173 -23.89 3.07 1.25
C PRO A 173 -23.81 4.50 0.69
N ASP A 174 -24.68 5.39 1.18
CA ASP A 174 -24.77 6.77 0.67
C ASP A 174 -23.44 7.54 0.76
N TRP A 175 -22.55 7.16 1.69
CA TRP A 175 -21.23 7.76 1.82
C TRP A 175 -20.29 7.40 0.66
N CYS A 176 -20.51 6.30 -0.09
CA CYS A 176 -19.76 6.03 -1.33
C CYS A 176 -19.99 7.13 -2.36
N LEU A 177 -21.23 7.65 -2.47
CA LEU A 177 -21.55 8.77 -3.34
C LEU A 177 -20.98 10.09 -2.81
N ALA A 178 -20.98 10.31 -1.49
CA ALA A 178 -20.35 11.49 -0.88
C ALA A 178 -18.82 11.50 -1.12
N TRP A 179 -18.18 10.34 -1.02
CA TRP A 179 -16.77 10.14 -1.32
C TRP A 179 -16.44 10.39 -2.79
N ALA A 180 -17.30 9.91 -3.71
CA ALA A 180 -17.14 10.15 -5.14
C ALA A 180 -17.30 11.64 -5.51
N ARG A 181 -18.24 12.36 -4.89
CA ARG A 181 -18.45 13.80 -5.12
C ARG A 181 -17.35 14.69 -4.53
N GLY A 182 -16.65 14.24 -3.48
CA GLY A 182 -15.48 14.93 -2.93
C GLY A 182 -14.23 14.88 -3.81
N ALA A 183 -14.26 14.15 -4.94
CA ALA A 183 -13.21 14.13 -5.96
C ALA A 183 -13.47 15.10 -7.13
N GLU A 184 -14.65 15.73 -7.21
CA GLU A 184 -14.84 16.87 -8.09
C GLU A 184 -14.17 18.09 -7.46
N LYS A 185 -13.30 18.78 -8.23
CA LYS A 185 -12.76 20.09 -7.83
C LYS A 185 -13.91 20.96 -7.32
N PRO A 186 -13.75 21.69 -6.20
CA PRO A 186 -14.74 22.68 -5.79
C PRO A 186 -15.01 23.58 -6.99
N GLN A 187 -16.22 23.52 -7.55
CA GLN A 187 -16.69 24.60 -8.39
C GLN A 187 -16.66 25.84 -7.51
N GLU A 188 -15.92 26.87 -7.94
CA GLU A 188 -16.01 28.20 -7.35
C GLU A 188 -17.50 28.51 -7.14
N PRO A 189 -17.91 28.93 -5.93
CA PRO A 189 -19.29 29.28 -5.70
C PRO A 189 -19.66 30.38 -6.69
N ARG A 190 -20.52 30.05 -7.66
CA ARG A 190 -21.20 31.05 -8.45
C ARG A 190 -21.92 31.98 -7.48
N GLU A 191 -21.63 33.27 -7.56
CA GLU A 191 -22.34 34.30 -6.82
C GLU A 191 -23.84 34.04 -6.93
N PRO A 192 -24.58 34.02 -5.79
CA PRO A 192 -26.01 33.89 -5.84
C PRO A 192 -26.58 35.12 -6.55
N ASP A 193 -27.19 34.86 -7.71
CA ASP A 193 -27.98 35.81 -8.48
C ASP A 193 -29.05 36.42 -7.56
N SER A 194 -28.94 37.72 -7.28
CA SER A 194 -29.67 38.44 -6.23
C SER A 194 -31.15 38.68 -6.54
N ASP A 195 -31.73 37.94 -7.49
CA ASP A 195 -33.01 38.31 -8.11
C ASP A 195 -34.06 37.17 -8.15
N ARG A 196 -34.04 36.25 -7.16
CA ARG A 196 -35.16 35.30 -6.98
C ARG A 196 -35.87 35.47 -5.63
N PRO A 197 -37.20 35.70 -5.64
CA PRO A 197 -37.97 35.79 -4.41
C PRO A 197 -38.11 34.41 -3.74
N VAL A 198 -37.88 34.38 -2.43
CA VAL A 198 -38.10 33.23 -1.56
C VAL A 198 -39.61 32.99 -1.41
N PRO A 199 -40.13 31.77 -1.62
CA PRO A 199 -41.53 31.49 -1.33
C PRO A 199 -41.74 31.31 0.19
N ASP A 200 -42.74 32.02 0.73
CA ASP A 200 -43.18 31.93 2.11
C ASP A 200 -43.58 30.49 2.49
N ARG A 201 -43.05 30.01 3.62
CA ARG A 201 -43.44 28.73 4.23
C ARG A 201 -44.32 29.03 5.44
N PRO A 202 -45.51 28.40 5.57
CA PRO A 202 -46.38 28.66 6.71
C PRO A 202 -45.86 27.97 7.98
N ASP A 203 -46.01 28.68 9.09
CA ASP A 203 -45.66 28.26 10.44
C ASP A 203 -46.48 27.05 10.92
N GLY A 204 -45.81 26.15 11.66
CA GLY A 204 -46.48 25.25 12.60
C GLY A 204 -46.46 23.76 12.26
N ALA A 205 -45.31 23.10 12.42
CA ALA A 205 -45.22 21.69 12.83
C ALA A 205 -43.80 21.40 13.38
N ALA A 206 -43.71 21.08 14.67
CA ALA A 206 -42.46 20.61 15.28
C ALA A 206 -42.16 19.17 14.81
N PRO A 207 -40.94 18.87 14.32
CA PRO A 207 -40.53 17.49 14.09
C PRO A 207 -40.20 16.79 15.41
N PRO A 208 -40.35 15.45 15.50
CA PRO A 208 -40.12 14.70 16.73
C PRO A 208 -38.63 14.72 17.12
N ASP A 209 -38.38 14.65 18.43
CA ASP A 209 -37.08 14.71 19.07
C ASP A 209 -35.99 13.96 18.29
N SER A 210 -35.10 14.75 17.69
CA SER A 210 -33.87 14.23 17.11
C SER A 210 -32.94 13.87 18.27
N VAL A 211 -32.56 12.59 18.30
CA VAL A 211 -31.43 12.05 19.08
C VAL A 211 -30.25 13.01 18.93
N PRO A 212 -29.54 13.37 20.01
CA PRO A 212 -28.44 14.32 19.93
C PRO A 212 -27.33 13.75 19.04
N VAL A 213 -27.29 14.21 17.80
CA VAL A 213 -26.10 14.11 16.96
C VAL A 213 -25.02 14.90 17.70
N SER A 214 -23.90 14.25 18.01
CA SER A 214 -22.71 14.88 18.56
C SER A 214 -22.43 16.16 17.77
N ARG A 215 -22.62 17.32 18.41
CA ARG A 215 -22.13 18.58 17.86
C ARG A 215 -20.62 18.42 17.77
N GLY A 216 -20.08 18.51 16.56
CA GLY A 216 -18.65 18.67 16.36
C GLY A 216 -18.11 19.84 17.18
N PRO A 217 -16.79 19.88 17.44
CA PRO A 217 -16.17 20.90 18.27
C PRO A 217 -16.55 22.31 17.78
N ALA A 218 -16.74 23.24 18.72
CA ALA A 218 -16.99 24.64 18.37
C ALA A 218 -15.78 25.19 17.60
N ALA A 219 -15.99 26.21 16.75
CA ALA A 219 -14.89 26.80 15.97
C ALA A 219 -13.71 27.25 16.86
N ASP A 220 -13.99 27.66 18.10
CA ASP A 220 -12.99 28.03 19.11
C ASP A 220 -12.13 26.84 19.59
N ASP A 221 -12.67 25.62 19.62
CA ASP A 221 -11.94 24.41 20.03
C ASP A 221 -10.96 23.96 18.94
N VAL A 222 -11.30 24.15 17.66
CA VAL A 222 -10.43 23.83 16.52
C VAL A 222 -9.20 24.74 16.49
N VAL A 223 -9.39 26.03 16.79
CA VAL A 223 -8.30 27.01 16.91
C VAL A 223 -7.39 26.68 18.10
N ALA A 224 -7.94 26.23 19.23
CA ALA A 224 -7.16 25.81 20.40
C ALA A 224 -6.31 24.55 20.13
N VAL A 225 -6.83 23.58 19.38
CA VAL A 225 -6.09 22.36 18.98
C VAL A 225 -4.95 22.69 18.02
N GLY A 226 -5.17 23.60 17.05
CA GLY A 226 -4.11 24.06 16.13
C GLY A 226 -2.96 24.74 16.88
N ALA A 227 -3.26 25.59 17.86
CA ALA A 227 -2.26 26.23 18.71
C ALA A 227 -1.48 25.21 19.58
N LEU A 228 -2.15 24.17 20.09
CA LEU A 228 -1.49 23.09 20.83
C LEU A 228 -0.55 22.27 19.94
N LEU A 229 -0.98 21.89 18.74
CA LEU A 229 -0.15 21.15 17.78
C LEU A 229 1.09 21.93 17.35
N ALA A 230 0.97 23.26 17.21
CA ALA A 230 2.12 24.14 16.94
C ALA A 230 3.16 24.12 18.08
N THR A 231 2.74 24.03 19.35
CA THR A 231 3.68 23.90 20.49
C THR A 231 4.39 22.54 20.54
N LEU A 232 3.84 21.54 19.86
CA LEU A 232 4.45 20.21 19.68
C LEU A 232 5.31 20.11 18.40
N GLY A 233 5.50 21.23 17.68
CA GLY A 233 6.32 21.30 16.48
C GLY A 233 5.64 20.83 15.19
N VAL A 234 4.31 20.64 15.19
CA VAL A 234 3.54 20.31 13.98
C VAL A 234 3.23 21.60 13.22
N THR A 235 3.56 21.63 11.93
CA THR A 235 3.35 22.80 11.08
C THR A 235 1.90 22.91 10.58
N GLN A 236 1.47 24.12 10.23
CA GLN A 236 0.14 24.34 9.65
C GLN A 236 -0.04 23.58 8.32
N GLU A 237 1.02 23.45 7.52
CA GLU A 237 0.99 22.69 6.27
C GLU A 237 0.74 21.19 6.51
N GLU A 238 1.35 20.61 7.55
CA GLU A 238 1.10 19.22 7.94
C GLU A 238 -0.34 19.01 8.43
N ILE A 239 -0.90 19.96 9.18
CA ILE A 239 -2.30 19.93 9.65
C ILE A 239 -3.25 19.98 8.46
N ASP A 240 -3.02 20.90 7.53
CA ASP A 240 -3.85 21.06 6.34
C ASP A 240 -3.78 19.83 5.41
N ALA A 241 -2.60 19.22 5.27
CA ALA A 241 -2.42 17.98 4.54
C ALA A 241 -3.14 16.80 5.22
N ALA A 242 -3.07 16.69 6.55
CA ALA A 242 -3.78 15.67 7.32
C ALA A 242 -5.30 15.85 7.22
N GLY A 243 -5.81 17.09 7.27
CA GLY A 243 -7.24 17.41 7.14
C GLY A 243 -7.83 17.04 5.78
N ARG A 244 -7.03 17.09 4.70
CA ARG A 244 -7.45 16.63 3.36
C ARG A 244 -7.22 15.13 3.13
N SER A 245 -6.64 14.41 4.09
CA SER A 245 -6.31 13.00 3.90
C SER A 245 -7.57 12.13 3.87
N ARG A 246 -7.52 11.05 3.08
CA ARG A 246 -8.56 10.00 3.08
C ARG A 246 -8.81 9.42 4.48
N ARG A 247 -7.76 9.34 5.31
CA ARG A 247 -7.87 8.87 6.69
C ARG A 247 -8.71 9.82 7.55
N HIS A 248 -8.56 11.13 7.39
CA HIS A 248 -9.38 12.11 8.09
C HIS A 248 -10.84 12.07 7.62
N ALA A 249 -11.08 11.95 6.31
CA ALA A 249 -12.44 11.79 5.77
C ALA A 249 -13.14 10.52 6.29
N LEU A 250 -12.44 9.39 6.36
CA LEU A 250 -12.96 8.16 6.97
C LEU A 250 -13.25 8.36 8.46
N CYS A 251 -12.34 9.01 9.20
CA CYS A 251 -12.55 9.30 10.62
C CYS A 251 -13.85 10.09 10.83
N SER A 252 -14.07 11.18 10.09
CA SER A 252 -15.27 12.01 10.22
C SER A 252 -16.56 11.31 9.81
N LEU A 253 -16.51 10.39 8.84
CA LEU A 253 -17.68 9.63 8.39
C LEU A 253 -18.09 8.51 9.37
N PHE A 254 -17.11 7.92 10.06
CA PHE A 254 -17.31 6.77 10.95
C PHE A 254 -17.22 7.10 12.44
N ASP A 255 -17.06 8.37 12.81
CA ASP A 255 -17.13 8.87 14.19
C ASP A 255 -18.58 8.82 14.72
N LYS A 256 -19.08 7.60 14.91
CA LYS A 256 -20.43 7.30 15.41
C LYS A 256 -20.35 6.67 16.80
N THR A 257 -21.43 6.83 17.58
CA THR A 257 -21.57 6.09 18.83
C THR A 257 -21.63 4.59 18.55
N CYS A 258 -21.21 3.78 19.52
CA CYS A 258 -21.21 2.33 19.39
C CYS A 258 -22.62 1.70 19.40
N ASP A 259 -23.69 2.46 19.16
CA ASP A 259 -25.07 1.96 19.20
C ASP A 259 -25.38 1.06 18.00
N PRO A 260 -26.19 0.00 18.15
CA PRO A 260 -26.57 -0.85 17.03
C PRO A 260 -27.49 -0.05 16.10
N ALA A 261 -27.10 0.05 14.82
CA ALA A 261 -27.72 0.96 13.84
C ALA A 261 -29.14 0.55 13.38
N GLU A 262 -29.62 -0.65 13.72
CA GLU A 262 -30.84 -1.21 13.15
C GLU A 262 -31.74 -1.78 14.25
N GLY A 263 -32.96 -1.26 14.38
CA GLY A 263 -33.90 -1.55 15.47
C GLY A 263 -34.23 -3.03 15.76
N SER A 264 -33.76 -4.01 14.96
CA SER A 264 -33.88 -5.44 15.24
C SER A 264 -32.52 -6.14 15.37
N ALA A 265 -32.37 -6.91 16.47
CA ALA A 265 -31.21 -7.77 16.69
C ALA A 265 -31.13 -8.94 15.68
N CYS A 266 -32.26 -9.44 15.16
CA CYS A 266 -32.29 -10.59 14.26
C CYS A 266 -31.69 -10.31 12.88
N VAL A 267 -31.17 -11.34 12.22
CA VAL A 267 -30.60 -11.26 10.87
C VAL A 267 -31.66 -11.54 9.81
N PRO A 268 -31.93 -10.63 8.87
CA PRO A 268 -32.82 -10.91 7.75
C PRO A 268 -32.16 -11.92 6.79
N LEU A 269 -32.90 -12.97 6.42
CA LEU A 269 -32.42 -14.01 5.50
C LEU A 269 -32.98 -13.87 4.10
N ALA A 270 -34.26 -13.52 3.98
CA ALA A 270 -34.96 -13.35 2.73
C ALA A 270 -36.22 -12.50 2.90
N ILE A 271 -36.66 -11.92 1.80
CA ILE A 271 -38.04 -11.49 1.62
C ILE A 271 -38.76 -12.46 0.68
N GLY A 272 -40.06 -12.59 0.87
CA GLY A 272 -40.89 -13.42 0.02
C GLY A 272 -42.21 -12.77 -0.33
N LEU A 273 -42.76 -13.21 -1.45
CA LEU A 273 -44.05 -12.80 -1.96
C LEU A 273 -45.02 -13.97 -1.84
N VAL A 274 -46.13 -13.75 -1.14
CA VAL A 274 -47.27 -14.67 -1.17
C VAL A 274 -48.30 -14.13 -2.16
N ARG A 275 -48.72 -14.98 -3.10
CA ARG A 275 -49.79 -14.70 -4.05
C ARG A 275 -50.72 -15.92 -4.11
N ASP A 276 -52.03 -15.68 -3.96
CA ASP A 276 -53.05 -16.74 -3.99
C ASP A 276 -52.72 -17.91 -3.04
N GLU A 277 -52.35 -17.60 -1.79
CA GLU A 277 -51.97 -18.56 -0.73
C GLU A 277 -50.70 -19.40 -0.98
N ARG A 278 -49.94 -19.10 -2.04
CA ARG A 278 -48.68 -19.79 -2.38
C ARG A 278 -47.51 -18.83 -2.38
N ILE A 279 -46.33 -19.35 -2.03
CA ILE A 279 -45.08 -18.60 -2.12
C ILE A 279 -44.75 -18.42 -3.61
N ALA A 280 -44.93 -17.21 -4.11
CA ALA A 280 -44.75 -16.85 -5.52
C ALA A 280 -43.28 -16.57 -5.87
N GLY A 281 -42.48 -16.17 -4.89
CA GLY A 281 -41.06 -15.91 -5.07
C GLY A 281 -40.36 -15.55 -3.77
N ILE A 282 -39.04 -15.71 -3.75
CA ILE A 282 -38.15 -15.30 -2.66
C ILE A 282 -36.96 -14.54 -3.23
N GLU A 283 -36.50 -13.53 -2.50
CA GLU A 283 -35.27 -12.79 -2.78
C GLU A 283 -34.45 -12.73 -1.49
N SER A 284 -33.18 -13.14 -1.57
CA SER A 284 -32.29 -13.22 -0.42
C SER A 284 -31.20 -12.16 -0.48
N CYS A 285 -30.56 -11.97 -1.63
CA CYS A 285 -29.36 -11.14 -1.75
C CYS A 285 -29.65 -9.66 -1.49
N LEU A 286 -30.83 -9.16 -1.86
CA LEU A 286 -31.18 -7.74 -1.64
C LEU A 286 -31.30 -7.35 -0.17
N VAL A 287 -31.49 -8.30 0.74
CA VAL A 287 -31.81 -8.01 2.14
C VAL A 287 -30.87 -8.69 3.13
N ARG A 288 -30.08 -9.65 2.67
CA ARG A 288 -29.26 -10.53 3.51
C ARG A 288 -27.84 -9.97 3.67
N PRO A 289 -27.50 -9.37 4.83
CA PRO A 289 -26.14 -8.92 5.09
C PRO A 289 -25.19 -10.12 5.18
N ARG A 290 -23.98 -9.96 4.62
CA ARG A 290 -22.92 -10.97 4.66
C ARG A 290 -21.68 -10.41 5.35
N VAL A 291 -21.12 -11.21 6.24
CA VAL A 291 -19.83 -10.96 6.86
C VAL A 291 -18.80 -11.81 6.12
N TYR A 292 -17.83 -11.17 5.48
CA TYR A 292 -16.78 -11.85 4.73
C TYR A 292 -15.54 -12.04 5.60
N SER A 293 -14.83 -13.15 5.42
CA SER A 293 -13.56 -13.36 6.09
C SER A 293 -12.48 -12.45 5.50
N ASN A 294 -11.41 -12.19 6.27
CA ASN A 294 -10.26 -11.44 5.78
C ASN A 294 -9.65 -12.03 4.50
N ALA A 295 -9.74 -13.36 4.32
CA ALA A 295 -9.29 -14.02 3.10
C ALA A 295 -10.15 -13.60 1.88
N VAL A 296 -11.48 -13.68 2.00
CA VAL A 296 -12.39 -13.25 0.93
C VAL A 296 -12.27 -11.74 0.66
N LEU A 297 -12.09 -10.93 1.71
CA LEU A 297 -11.84 -9.49 1.55
C LEU A 297 -10.54 -9.22 0.80
N LEU A 298 -9.46 -9.95 1.12
CA LEU A 298 -8.20 -9.85 0.38
C LEU A 298 -8.40 -10.24 -1.09
N ASP A 299 -9.08 -11.35 -1.37
CA ASP A 299 -9.37 -11.79 -2.74
C ASP A 299 -10.17 -10.72 -3.51
N LEU A 300 -11.16 -10.08 -2.87
CA LEU A 300 -11.92 -8.97 -3.46
C LEU A 300 -11.04 -7.73 -3.72
N ILE A 301 -10.12 -7.42 -2.81
CA ILE A 301 -9.15 -6.33 -2.98
C ILE A 301 -8.20 -6.64 -4.14
N LEU A 302 -7.74 -7.88 -4.28
CA LEU A 302 -6.89 -8.31 -5.38
C LEU A 302 -7.64 -8.25 -6.72
N CYS A 303 -8.88 -8.76 -6.79
CA CYS A 303 -9.74 -8.61 -7.97
C CYS A 303 -10.00 -7.13 -8.33
N LEU A 304 -10.17 -6.27 -7.33
CA LEU A 304 -10.27 -4.83 -7.53
C LEU A 304 -8.97 -4.24 -8.06
N ALA A 305 -7.82 -4.64 -7.50
CA ALA A 305 -6.50 -4.21 -7.95
C ALA A 305 -6.26 -4.61 -9.41
N GLU A 306 -6.55 -5.86 -9.80
CA GLU A 306 -6.46 -6.31 -11.19
C GLU A 306 -7.34 -5.46 -12.13
N ARG A 307 -8.54 -5.07 -11.67
CA ARG A 307 -9.44 -4.21 -12.45
C ARG A 307 -8.95 -2.77 -12.53
N VAL A 308 -8.34 -2.25 -11.46
CA VAL A 308 -7.68 -0.94 -11.46
C VAL A 308 -6.48 -0.98 -12.38
N ASP A 309 -5.64 -2.01 -12.31
CA ASP A 309 -4.53 -2.23 -13.21
C ASP A 309 -5.03 -2.30 -14.66
N ALA A 310 -6.05 -3.11 -14.98
CA ALA A 310 -6.61 -3.16 -16.33
C ALA A 310 -7.17 -1.79 -16.83
N CYS A 311 -7.75 -0.98 -15.93
CA CYS A 311 -8.27 0.35 -16.24
C CYS A 311 -7.14 1.38 -16.42
N CYS A 312 -6.09 1.28 -15.61
CA CYS A 312 -5.02 2.26 -15.48
C CYS A 312 -3.75 1.88 -16.26
N ASN A 313 -3.62 0.64 -16.73
CA ASN A 313 -2.55 0.15 -17.63
C ASN A 313 -2.66 0.71 -19.06
N GLY A 314 -3.59 1.65 -19.30
CA GLY A 314 -3.51 2.59 -20.42
C GLY A 314 -2.43 3.68 -20.25
N HIS A 315 -1.79 3.76 -19.07
CA HIS A 315 -0.48 4.38 -18.92
C HIS A 315 0.56 3.28 -18.89
N GLU A 316 1.24 3.10 -20.02
CA GLU A 316 2.57 2.49 -20.02
C GLU A 316 3.37 3.14 -18.89
N PRO A 317 4.01 2.37 -17.98
CA PRO A 317 4.91 2.95 -16.99
C PRO A 317 5.84 3.90 -17.74
N PRO A 318 6.08 5.14 -17.26
CA PRO A 318 7.07 5.99 -17.91
C PRO A 318 8.33 5.12 -18.05
N PRO A 319 8.94 5.06 -19.25
CA PRO A 319 10.12 4.25 -19.45
C PRO A 319 11.08 4.56 -18.30
N PRO A 320 11.73 3.54 -17.69
CA PRO A 320 12.69 3.80 -16.63
C PRO A 320 13.59 4.96 -17.10
N PRO A 321 13.82 5.99 -16.27
CA PRO A 321 14.64 7.12 -16.69
C PRO A 321 15.91 6.53 -17.28
N PRO A 322 16.34 6.99 -18.48
CA PRO A 322 17.48 6.39 -19.16
C PRO A 322 18.60 6.28 -18.13
N GLN A 323 19.03 5.05 -17.83
CA GLN A 323 20.19 4.83 -16.97
C GLN A 323 21.31 5.58 -17.66
N ARG A 324 21.71 6.71 -17.07
CA ARG A 324 22.70 7.60 -17.67
C ARG A 324 23.99 6.79 -17.77
N GLU A 325 24.37 6.41 -18.99
CA GLU A 325 25.60 5.66 -19.21
C GLU A 325 26.77 6.54 -18.74
N LEU A 326 27.58 6.00 -17.82
CA LEU A 326 28.72 6.73 -17.29
C LEU A 326 29.76 6.94 -18.39
N LEU A 327 30.45 8.09 -18.34
CA LEU A 327 31.60 8.34 -19.20
C LEU A 327 32.69 7.31 -18.89
N ARG A 328 33.10 6.53 -19.89
CA ARG A 328 34.14 5.50 -19.80
C ARG A 328 35.12 5.65 -20.95
N VAL A 329 36.32 5.12 -20.80
CA VAL A 329 37.24 4.94 -21.94
C VAL A 329 36.77 3.74 -22.77
N GLN A 330 36.30 4.01 -24.00
CA GLN A 330 35.83 3.01 -24.96
C GLN A 330 36.98 2.28 -25.65
N SER A 331 38.02 3.01 -26.06
CA SER A 331 39.20 2.42 -26.71
C SER A 331 40.43 3.30 -26.61
N VAL A 332 41.61 2.67 -26.51
CA VAL A 332 42.90 3.34 -26.65
C VAL A 332 43.70 2.66 -27.77
N THR A 333 44.12 3.45 -28.76
CA THR A 333 44.82 2.99 -29.95
C THR A 333 46.11 3.79 -30.14
N PHE A 334 47.20 3.10 -30.44
CA PHE A 334 48.48 3.71 -30.74
C PHE A 334 48.63 3.90 -32.24
N LEU A 335 49.06 5.09 -32.64
CA LEU A 335 49.14 5.51 -34.02
C LEU A 335 50.58 5.85 -34.42
N SER A 336 50.92 5.59 -35.68
CA SER A 336 52.05 6.21 -36.38
C SER A 336 51.51 7.17 -37.42
N THR A 337 51.81 8.46 -37.24
CA THR A 337 51.47 9.55 -38.13
C THR A 337 52.67 9.87 -39.00
N ASP A 338 52.52 9.76 -40.32
CA ASP A 338 53.57 10.12 -41.27
C ASP A 338 53.70 11.66 -41.43
N PRO A 339 54.73 12.17 -42.13
CA PRO A 339 54.90 13.60 -42.37
C PRO A 339 53.77 14.27 -43.17
N ASN A 340 52.97 13.47 -43.89
CA ASN A 340 51.82 13.95 -44.66
C ASN A 340 50.53 13.95 -43.83
N GLY A 341 50.59 13.53 -42.55
CA GLY A 341 49.46 13.45 -41.65
C GLY A 341 48.65 12.16 -41.76
N VAL A 342 49.10 11.17 -42.52
CA VAL A 342 48.43 9.86 -42.64
C VAL A 342 48.69 9.05 -41.38
N GLN A 343 47.61 8.58 -40.76
CA GLN A 343 47.66 7.83 -39.50
C GLN A 343 47.46 6.34 -39.74
N THR A 344 48.32 5.54 -39.15
CA THR A 344 48.26 4.08 -39.19
C THR A 344 48.19 3.53 -37.78
N GLU A 345 47.29 2.59 -37.52
CA GLU A 345 47.18 1.92 -36.23
C GLU A 345 48.31 0.91 -36.07
N VAL A 346 49.06 1.03 -34.97
CA VAL A 346 50.25 0.21 -34.69
C VAL A 346 50.13 -0.60 -33.39
N GLY A 347 49.05 -0.40 -32.63
CA GLY A 347 48.69 -1.17 -31.45
C GLY A 347 47.35 -0.72 -30.88
N LYS A 348 46.69 -1.58 -30.11
CA LYS A 348 45.42 -1.30 -29.42
C LYS A 348 45.46 -1.93 -28.03
N VAL A 349 44.76 -1.33 -27.08
CA VAL A 349 44.52 -1.91 -25.76
C VAL A 349 43.33 -2.84 -25.81
N ASP A 350 43.57 -4.13 -25.54
CA ASP A 350 42.51 -5.14 -25.42
C ASP A 350 42.06 -5.33 -23.96
N SER A 351 42.96 -5.11 -22.99
CA SER A 351 42.70 -5.21 -21.56
C SER A 351 43.54 -4.19 -20.78
N PRO A 352 42.99 -3.52 -19.76
CA PRO A 352 43.73 -2.56 -18.93
C PRO A 352 44.71 -3.25 -17.96
N MET A 353 44.56 -4.55 -17.73
CA MET A 353 45.40 -5.34 -16.82
C MET A 353 46.66 -5.90 -17.49
N GLU A 354 46.79 -5.79 -18.82
CA GLU A 354 47.90 -6.34 -19.57
C GLU A 354 48.75 -5.23 -20.20
N ASP A 355 50.08 -5.37 -20.12
CA ASP A 355 51.00 -4.41 -20.75
C ASP A 355 50.90 -4.50 -22.28
N VAL A 356 50.55 -3.39 -22.93
CA VAL A 356 50.52 -3.33 -24.39
C VAL A 356 51.93 -3.23 -24.95
N ARG A 357 52.33 -4.17 -25.80
CA ARG A 357 53.68 -4.24 -26.38
C ARG A 357 53.71 -3.75 -27.82
N ILE A 358 54.32 -2.59 -28.04
CA ILE A 358 54.39 -1.95 -29.37
C ILE A 358 55.80 -2.04 -29.91
N LYS A 359 55.93 -2.46 -31.18
CA LYS A 359 57.22 -2.57 -31.85
C LYS A 359 57.76 -1.19 -32.18
N ILE A 360 58.99 -0.88 -31.74
CA ILE A 360 59.62 0.41 -32.04
C ILE A 360 59.80 0.67 -33.54
N SER A 361 59.93 -0.40 -34.35
CA SER A 361 60.05 -0.30 -35.81
C SER A 361 58.83 0.33 -36.48
N LEU A 362 57.65 0.27 -35.84
CA LEU A 362 56.41 0.86 -36.33
C LEU A 362 56.32 2.37 -36.08
N ARG A 363 57.31 2.95 -35.38
CA ARG A 363 57.38 4.39 -35.08
C ARG A 363 56.05 4.95 -34.55
N PRO A 364 55.48 4.38 -33.47
CA PRO A 364 54.34 5.00 -32.82
C PRO A 364 54.72 6.44 -32.46
N ASN A 365 53.83 7.40 -32.63
CA ASN A 365 54.05 8.80 -32.25
C ASN A 365 52.79 9.50 -31.73
N ALA A 366 51.64 8.82 -31.75
CA ALA A 366 50.42 9.36 -31.17
C ALA A 366 49.59 8.27 -30.46
N ILE A 367 48.74 8.68 -29.54
CA ILE A 367 47.80 7.83 -28.80
C ILE A 367 46.40 8.41 -28.98
N ARG A 368 45.50 7.68 -29.62
CA ARG A 368 44.09 8.03 -29.74
C ARG A 368 43.31 7.38 -28.61
N ILE A 369 42.48 8.17 -27.95
CA ILE A 369 41.61 7.76 -26.84
C ILE A 369 40.19 8.13 -27.24
N ARG A 370 39.28 7.17 -27.18
CA ARG A 370 37.85 7.36 -27.44
C ARG A 370 37.05 7.07 -26.18
N PHE A 371 36.10 7.93 -25.86
CA PHE A 371 35.17 7.81 -24.73
C PHE A 371 33.80 7.29 -25.20
N THR A 372 33.04 6.73 -24.27
CA THR A 372 31.66 6.28 -24.52
C THR A 372 30.72 7.46 -24.76
N GLU A 373 30.89 8.55 -24.01
CA GLU A 373 30.06 9.77 -24.05
C GLU A 373 30.87 11.03 -24.37
N ASP A 374 30.14 12.13 -24.62
CA ASP A 374 30.75 13.43 -24.89
C ASP A 374 31.40 14.02 -23.62
N PHE A 375 32.67 14.40 -23.71
CA PHE A 375 33.36 15.04 -22.60
C PHE A 375 33.00 16.53 -22.48
N ALA A 376 33.02 17.05 -21.26
CA ALA A 376 32.77 18.45 -20.96
C ALA A 376 33.74 19.41 -21.68
N ARG A 377 33.28 20.62 -21.98
CA ARG A 377 34.06 21.66 -22.67
C ARG A 377 34.44 22.85 -21.78
N ASP A 378 34.24 22.72 -20.49
CA ASP A 378 34.51 23.74 -19.49
C ASP A 378 35.82 23.42 -18.75
N VAL A 379 35.82 23.50 -17.42
CA VAL A 379 36.98 23.20 -16.58
C VAL A 379 37.39 21.72 -16.63
N HIS A 380 36.47 20.82 -17.00
CA HIS A 380 36.69 19.37 -17.08
C HIS A 380 37.19 18.89 -18.45
N ILE A 381 37.50 19.82 -19.37
CA ILE A 381 37.99 19.48 -20.71
C ILE A 381 39.29 18.63 -20.66
N PRO A 382 39.44 17.60 -21.51
CA PRO A 382 40.69 16.87 -21.61
C PRO A 382 41.86 17.81 -21.93
N SER A 383 42.92 17.73 -21.13
CA SER A 383 44.10 18.55 -21.26
C SER A 383 45.36 17.74 -20.91
N THR A 384 46.48 18.13 -21.52
CA THR A 384 47.80 17.53 -21.29
C THR A 384 48.84 18.62 -21.07
N HIS A 385 49.98 18.24 -20.48
CA HIS A 385 51.14 19.11 -20.29
C HIS A 385 51.89 19.39 -21.61
N GLY A 386 52.38 20.62 -21.73
CA GLY A 386 53.28 21.04 -22.81
C GLY A 386 54.76 20.73 -22.51
N LEU A 387 55.67 21.28 -23.32
CA LEU A 387 57.11 21.17 -23.09
C LEU A 387 57.50 22.06 -21.90
N ASN A 388 58.17 21.49 -20.89
CA ASN A 388 58.61 22.20 -19.68
C ASN A 388 57.47 22.88 -18.87
N ASP A 389 56.25 22.33 -18.88
CA ASP A 389 55.18 22.75 -17.97
C ASP A 389 55.59 22.48 -16.50
N PRO A 390 55.75 23.52 -15.65
CA PRO A 390 56.11 23.35 -14.25
C PRO A 390 54.97 22.82 -13.38
N ASN A 391 53.73 22.91 -13.84
CA ASN A 391 52.52 22.49 -13.13
C ASN A 391 51.81 21.34 -13.86
N PHE A 392 52.59 20.45 -14.49
CA PHE A 392 52.05 19.37 -15.32
C PHE A 392 50.97 18.51 -14.62
N LYS A 393 51.02 18.41 -13.28
CA LYS A 393 50.06 17.65 -12.47
C LYS A 393 48.62 18.18 -12.48
N ARG A 394 48.39 19.41 -12.97
CA ARG A 394 47.05 20.00 -13.13
C ARG A 394 46.24 19.40 -14.29
N HIS A 395 46.91 18.69 -15.20
CA HIS A 395 46.29 18.12 -16.41
C HIS A 395 45.63 16.78 -16.11
N ASN A 396 44.57 16.43 -16.84
CA ASN A 396 43.78 15.23 -16.58
C ASN A 396 44.06 14.08 -17.56
N VAL A 397 44.89 14.31 -18.58
CA VAL A 397 45.46 13.27 -19.44
C VAL A 397 46.98 13.40 -19.37
N MET A 398 47.67 12.35 -18.92
CA MET A 398 49.13 12.33 -18.82
C MET A 398 49.71 11.05 -19.37
N VAL A 399 50.91 11.15 -19.95
CA VAL A 399 51.76 9.99 -20.18
C VAL A 399 53.01 10.09 -19.33
N LEU A 400 53.23 9.09 -18.50
CA LEU A 400 54.26 9.03 -17.48
C LEU A 400 55.26 7.92 -17.85
N PRO A 401 56.56 8.21 -17.92
CA PRO A 401 57.57 7.17 -18.09
C PRO A 401 57.87 6.50 -16.74
N ASP A 402 58.09 5.19 -16.75
CA ASP A 402 58.55 4.48 -15.54
C ASP A 402 59.96 4.95 -15.14
N GLU A 403 60.80 5.28 -16.12
CA GLU A 403 62.14 5.84 -15.95
C GLU A 403 62.20 7.27 -16.52
N PRO A 404 62.16 8.31 -15.68
CA PRO A 404 62.30 9.70 -16.10
C PRO A 404 63.64 9.96 -16.78
N LEU A 405 63.61 10.72 -17.87
CA LEU A 405 64.79 11.15 -18.63
C LEU A 405 64.93 12.66 -18.58
N ASN A 406 66.16 13.14 -18.52
CA ASN A 406 66.49 14.58 -18.43
C ASN A 406 65.70 15.30 -17.32
N HIS A 407 65.46 14.63 -16.19
CA HIS A 407 64.66 15.14 -15.06
C HIS A 407 63.19 15.47 -15.41
N MET A 408 62.65 14.98 -16.52
CA MET A 408 61.22 15.14 -16.87
C MET A 408 60.42 13.94 -16.37
N GLU A 409 59.52 14.16 -15.42
CA GLU A 409 58.62 13.12 -14.86
C GLU A 409 57.44 12.74 -15.76
N TYR A 410 57.32 13.37 -16.93
CA TYR A 410 56.24 13.16 -17.89
C TYR A 410 56.77 13.20 -19.33
N VAL A 411 55.99 12.66 -20.27
CA VAL A 411 56.30 12.70 -21.69
C VAL A 411 55.59 13.86 -22.38
N PRO A 412 56.26 14.95 -22.79
CA PRO A 412 55.59 16.12 -23.34
C PRO A 412 54.96 15.86 -24.71
N GLY A 413 53.78 16.43 -24.92
CA GLY A 413 53.02 16.30 -26.17
C GLY A 413 51.93 17.36 -26.30
N THR A 414 51.07 17.19 -27.31
CA THR A 414 49.88 18.02 -27.52
C THR A 414 48.66 17.13 -27.55
N LEU A 415 47.57 17.59 -26.95
CA LEU A 415 46.27 16.94 -27.06
C LEU A 415 45.45 17.61 -28.15
N VAL A 416 45.09 16.84 -29.17
CA VAL A 416 44.21 17.26 -30.27
C VAL A 416 42.83 16.67 -29.99
N LEU A 417 41.81 17.53 -29.96
CA LEU A 417 40.41 17.09 -29.90
C LEU A 417 39.97 16.76 -31.33
N GLU A 418 39.80 15.47 -31.65
CA GLU A 418 39.34 15.02 -32.97
C GLU A 418 37.82 15.19 -33.12
N ASP A 419 37.07 14.89 -32.06
CA ASP A 419 35.62 15.12 -31.94
C ASP A 419 35.21 15.26 -30.46
N SER A 420 33.91 15.23 -30.14
CA SER A 420 33.39 15.36 -28.76
C SER A 420 33.64 14.15 -27.86
N ARG A 421 34.08 13.01 -28.42
CA ARG A 421 34.37 11.76 -27.71
C ARG A 421 35.79 11.25 -27.92
N THR A 422 36.57 11.90 -28.79
CA THR A 422 37.85 11.37 -29.25
C THR A 422 38.93 12.44 -29.11
N ILE A 423 39.98 12.08 -28.39
CA ILE A 423 41.18 12.89 -28.23
C ILE A 423 42.39 12.12 -28.75
N ARG A 424 43.40 12.85 -29.21
CA ARG A 424 44.66 12.28 -29.66
C ARG A 424 45.82 13.01 -29.00
N PHE A 425 46.64 12.26 -28.26
CA PHE A 425 47.90 12.74 -27.72
C PHE A 425 49.00 12.57 -28.78
N ASP A 426 49.57 13.66 -29.26
CA ASP A 426 50.68 13.70 -30.21
C ASP A 426 52.00 13.96 -29.47
N LEU A 427 52.97 13.06 -29.61
CA LEU A 427 54.29 13.21 -29.01
C LEU A 427 55.04 14.40 -29.63
N PHE A 428 55.66 15.25 -28.79
CA PHE A 428 56.49 16.33 -29.32
C PHE A 428 57.78 15.83 -29.93
N ARG A 429 58.11 16.33 -31.12
CA ARG A 429 59.34 15.98 -31.85
C ARG A 429 60.61 16.27 -31.06
N ASP A 430 60.62 17.36 -30.29
CA ASP A 430 61.77 17.81 -29.49
C ASP A 430 61.78 17.20 -28.06
N SER A 431 60.86 16.27 -27.78
CA SER A 431 60.81 15.53 -26.52
C SER A 431 62.04 14.63 -26.37
N PRO A 432 62.62 14.51 -25.16
CA PRO A 432 63.70 13.54 -24.92
C PRO A 432 63.20 12.10 -25.06
N TYR A 433 61.87 11.89 -25.12
CA TYR A 433 61.22 10.60 -25.31
C TYR A 433 61.07 10.18 -26.76
N VAL A 434 61.60 10.97 -27.70
CA VAL A 434 61.60 10.67 -29.13
C VAL A 434 62.87 9.93 -29.56
N ARG A 435 62.71 9.00 -30.49
CA ARG A 435 63.77 8.41 -31.28
C ARG A 435 63.51 8.59 -32.78
N GLY A 436 64.57 8.91 -33.52
CA GLY A 436 64.54 9.15 -34.97
C GLY A 436 64.67 10.64 -35.31
N SER A 437 65.22 10.95 -36.50
CA SER A 437 65.37 12.32 -37.02
C SER A 437 64.75 12.44 -38.42
N GLY A 438 64.27 13.63 -38.79
CA GLY A 438 63.65 13.89 -40.10
C GLY A 438 62.18 13.42 -40.22
N GLY A 439 61.76 13.03 -41.44
CA GLY A 439 60.39 12.67 -41.85
C GLY A 439 59.79 11.40 -41.21
N GLY A 440 60.15 11.06 -39.97
CA GLY A 440 59.54 10.01 -39.18
C GLY A 440 60.21 9.93 -37.81
N PHE A 441 59.43 10.13 -36.76
CA PHE A 441 59.89 10.07 -35.37
C PHE A 441 58.88 9.25 -34.57
N GLY A 442 59.31 8.67 -33.46
CA GLY A 442 58.41 7.92 -32.59
C GLY A 442 58.96 7.76 -31.18
N TRP A 443 58.18 7.12 -30.32
CA TRP A 443 58.58 6.87 -28.93
C TRP A 443 59.88 6.06 -28.87
N GLN A 444 60.77 6.40 -27.94
CA GLN A 444 61.95 5.59 -27.67
C GLN A 444 61.61 4.31 -26.90
N LYS A 445 62.61 3.42 -26.72
CA LYS A 445 62.40 2.20 -25.95
C LYS A 445 62.18 2.55 -24.49
N GLY A 446 61.18 1.94 -23.87
CA GLY A 446 60.83 2.20 -22.48
C GLY A 446 59.45 1.66 -22.13
N ARG A 447 59.15 1.69 -20.85
CA ARG A 447 57.83 1.42 -20.30
C ARG A 447 57.21 2.77 -19.89
N TYR A 448 55.96 2.94 -20.28
CA TYR A 448 55.20 4.16 -20.10
C TYR A 448 53.82 3.81 -19.58
N GLN A 449 53.19 4.76 -18.88
CA GLN A 449 51.86 4.67 -18.36
C GLN A 449 51.01 5.82 -18.91
N LEU A 450 49.89 5.51 -19.56
CA LEU A 450 48.87 6.49 -19.85
C LEU A 450 47.93 6.56 -18.63
N ALA A 451 47.74 7.75 -18.09
CA ALA A 451 46.84 8.04 -16.99
C ALA A 451 45.79 9.07 -17.43
N ILE A 452 44.53 8.74 -17.21
CA ILE A 452 43.38 9.61 -17.43
C ILE A 452 42.66 9.73 -16.09
N PHE A 453 42.61 10.95 -15.56
CA PHE A 453 42.16 11.19 -14.20
C PHE A 453 40.66 11.50 -14.17
N GLY A 454 39.89 10.61 -13.55
CA GLY A 454 38.47 10.83 -13.23
C GLY A 454 38.25 11.34 -11.81
N THR A 455 39.32 11.60 -11.06
CA THR A 455 39.25 12.14 -9.70
C THR A 455 39.97 13.49 -9.59
N ASP A 456 39.30 14.45 -8.95
CA ASP A 456 39.85 15.79 -8.67
C ASP A 456 41.04 15.72 -7.71
N ASP A 457 41.97 16.65 -7.88
CA ASP A 457 43.11 16.81 -6.98
C ASP A 457 43.33 18.30 -6.71
N ALA A 458 42.75 18.75 -5.60
CA ALA A 458 42.84 20.12 -5.14
C ALA A 458 44.29 20.56 -4.87
N GLY A 459 45.16 19.64 -4.45
CA GLY A 459 46.58 19.93 -4.20
C GLY A 459 47.35 20.24 -5.49
N ALA A 460 47.01 19.56 -6.58
CA ALA A 460 47.57 19.81 -7.91
C ALA A 460 46.76 20.81 -8.76
N SER A 461 45.61 21.30 -8.26
CA SER A 461 44.62 22.06 -9.04
C SER A 461 44.18 21.33 -10.31
N ARG A 462 44.03 20.00 -10.23
CA ARG A 462 43.56 19.14 -11.34
C ARG A 462 42.07 18.93 -11.22
N HIS A 463 41.36 19.22 -12.30
CA HIS A 463 39.96 18.88 -12.48
C HIS A 463 39.84 17.55 -13.23
N ALA A 464 39.02 16.65 -12.70
CA ALA A 464 38.71 15.36 -13.29
C ALA A 464 38.12 15.51 -14.70
N ILE A 465 38.27 14.51 -15.55
CA ILE A 465 37.46 14.43 -16.77
C ILE A 465 36.02 14.10 -16.38
N ALA A 466 35.07 14.86 -16.94
CA ALA A 466 33.63 14.65 -16.77
C ALA A 466 32.89 14.71 -18.11
N ASP A 467 31.67 14.19 -18.13
CA ASP A 467 30.75 14.28 -19.27
C ASP A 467 30.12 15.69 -19.39
N THR A 468 29.38 15.94 -20.46
CA THR A 468 28.68 17.24 -20.66
C THR A 468 27.67 17.64 -19.58
N GLY A 469 27.31 16.75 -18.66
CA GLY A 469 26.48 17.10 -17.50
C GLY A 469 27.17 16.77 -16.19
N ASP A 470 28.48 17.00 -16.13
CA ASP A 470 29.31 17.08 -14.93
C ASP A 470 29.44 15.77 -14.14
N VAL A 471 29.29 14.62 -14.82
CA VAL A 471 29.51 13.30 -14.22
C VAL A 471 30.94 12.84 -14.50
N ALA A 472 31.69 12.57 -13.44
CA ALA A 472 33.08 12.11 -13.52
C ALA A 472 33.24 10.81 -14.33
N LEU A 473 34.41 10.67 -14.97
CA LEU A 473 34.83 9.44 -15.64
C LEU A 473 34.77 8.25 -14.69
N ASP A 474 34.12 7.16 -15.12
CA ASP A 474 34.17 5.82 -14.52
C ASP A 474 35.48 5.15 -14.98
N GLY A 475 36.58 5.57 -14.34
CA GLY A 475 37.94 5.30 -14.77
C GLY A 475 38.54 4.02 -14.20
N ASP A 476 37.94 3.46 -13.16
CA ASP A 476 38.49 2.30 -12.46
C ASP A 476 38.48 1.02 -13.31
N THR A 477 39.24 0.02 -12.84
CA THR A 477 39.42 -1.22 -13.59
C THR A 477 38.10 -2.00 -13.66
N PRO A 478 37.62 -2.37 -14.85
CA PRO A 478 36.35 -3.05 -14.98
C PRO A 478 36.40 -4.48 -14.42
N PRO A 479 35.25 -5.08 -14.05
CA PRO A 479 35.18 -6.46 -13.59
C PRO A 479 35.75 -7.43 -14.61
N ALA A 480 36.44 -8.47 -14.14
CA ALA A 480 37.02 -9.50 -14.99
C ALA A 480 35.94 -10.14 -15.89
N GLY A 481 36.19 -10.20 -17.19
CA GLY A 481 35.28 -10.79 -18.18
C GLY A 481 34.19 -9.85 -18.73
N SER A 482 34.18 -8.57 -18.35
CA SER A 482 33.25 -7.56 -18.90
C SER A 482 33.52 -7.20 -20.37
N GLY A 483 34.74 -7.41 -20.85
CA GLY A 483 35.19 -6.99 -22.20
C GLY A 483 35.35 -5.48 -22.37
N ALA A 484 35.09 -4.69 -21.33
CA ALA A 484 35.38 -3.25 -21.30
C ALA A 484 36.83 -3.01 -20.88
N ILE A 485 37.38 -1.85 -21.25
CA ILE A 485 38.71 -1.44 -20.78
C ILE A 485 38.67 -0.44 -19.61
N SER A 486 37.51 0.13 -19.32
CA SER A 486 37.30 1.15 -18.28
C SER A 486 35.92 0.98 -17.65
N GLY A 487 35.89 1.13 -16.33
CA GLY A 487 34.70 1.38 -15.53
C GLY A 487 34.22 0.19 -14.70
N ASP A 488 34.03 0.43 -13.40
CA ASP A 488 33.46 -0.54 -12.46
C ASP A 488 31.96 -0.31 -12.18
N GLY A 489 31.39 0.74 -12.77
CA GLY A 489 30.01 1.16 -12.57
C GLY A 489 29.86 2.35 -11.61
N THR A 490 30.96 2.91 -11.11
CA THR A 490 30.97 4.04 -10.18
C THR A 490 31.59 5.28 -10.84
N PRO A 491 30.93 6.45 -10.83
CA PRO A 491 31.56 7.69 -11.29
C PRO A 491 32.80 8.01 -10.44
N GLY A 492 33.92 8.31 -11.09
CA GLY A 492 35.21 8.55 -10.45
C GLY A 492 36.24 7.45 -10.76
N GLY A 493 37.40 7.58 -10.11
CA GLY A 493 38.53 6.68 -10.37
C GLY A 493 39.42 7.12 -11.53
N ASP A 494 40.63 6.58 -11.60
CA ASP A 494 41.63 6.95 -12.60
C ASP A 494 41.84 5.78 -13.58
N PHE A 495 41.64 6.04 -14.87
CA PHE A 495 41.99 5.06 -15.89
C PHE A 495 43.50 5.05 -16.12
N ARG A 496 44.11 3.88 -15.95
CA ARG A 496 45.56 3.69 -16.06
C ARG A 496 45.89 2.45 -16.87
N ILE A 497 46.76 2.61 -17.86
CA ILE A 497 47.30 1.49 -18.64
C ILE A 497 48.80 1.62 -18.79
N ALA A 498 49.50 0.49 -18.82
CA ALA A 498 50.92 0.44 -19.13
C ALA A 498 51.15 -0.02 -20.59
N PHE A 499 52.10 0.62 -21.27
CA PHE A 499 52.55 0.20 -22.58
C PHE A 499 54.07 0.23 -22.68
N ILE A 500 54.61 -0.71 -23.46
CA ILE A 500 56.04 -0.95 -23.58
C ILE A 500 56.44 -0.81 -25.06
N ILE A 501 57.38 0.10 -25.32
CA ILE A 501 58.01 0.27 -26.63
C ILE A 501 59.30 -0.56 -26.66
N ARG A 502 59.38 -1.54 -27.57
CA ARG A 502 60.53 -2.48 -27.65
C ARG A 502 61.06 -2.73 -29.04
#